data_AF-A0A178W6I7-F1
#
_entry.id   AF-A0A178W6I7-F1
#
_cell.length_a   1.000
_cell.length_b   1.000
_cell.length_c   1.000
_cell.angle_alpha   90.00
_cell.angle_beta   90.00
_cell.angle_gamma   90.00
#
_symmetry.space_group_name_H-M   'P 1'
#
loop_
_entity.id
_entity.type
_entity.pdbx_description
1 polymer ?
#
loop_
_entity_poly.entity_id
_entity_poly.type
_entity_poly.pdbx_seq_one_letter_code
_entity_poly.pdbx_strand_id
1 'polypeptide(L)'
;MTDWLEIIGKIQTGALSPNTNYGAYLIMKVTSRAYGLDLVPAETSIKVGNGEKKIKSTYLSCLDNKKQQMERVFYGQREQRMATHEVVRSHRREPEVRDDGWMEIELGEFETGSGEGDDDKEVVMSLTEVKGYQLKGGIAIDGIEVRPKPLKVRAGTN
;
A
#
# COMPACT_ATOMS: atom_id res chain seq x y z
N MET A 1 -18.80 -4.60 -11.91
CA MET A 1 -18.19 -4.14 -10.65
C MET A 1 -16.89 -3.51 -11.06
N THR A 2 -16.78 -2.18 -10.99
CA THR A 2 -15.61 -1.45 -11.48
C THR A 2 -14.84 -0.99 -10.27
N ASP A 3 -13.60 -1.45 -10.14
CA ASP A 3 -12.66 -0.89 -9.17
C ASP A 3 -12.29 0.52 -9.66
N TRP A 4 -12.55 1.50 -8.81
CA TRP A 4 -12.56 2.92 -9.20
C TRP A 4 -11.16 3.57 -9.11
N LEU A 5 -10.24 2.97 -8.35
CA LEU A 5 -8.82 3.36 -8.27
C LEU A 5 -7.94 2.11 -8.35
N GLU A 6 -7.19 2.00 -9.44
CA GLU A 6 -6.21 0.95 -9.66
C GLU A 6 -4.90 1.57 -10.16
N ILE A 7 -3.81 1.27 -9.46
CA ILE A 7 -2.45 1.68 -9.81
C ILE A 7 -1.63 0.41 -10.00
N ILE A 8 -1.02 0.26 -11.17
CA ILE A 8 -0.22 -0.92 -11.52
C ILE A 8 1.17 -0.45 -11.94
N GLY A 9 2.19 -1.01 -11.29
CA GLY A 9 3.58 -0.91 -11.69
C GLY A 9 4.06 -2.25 -12.25
N LYS A 10 4.94 -2.18 -13.24
CA LYS A 10 5.60 -3.34 -13.83
C LYS A 10 7.09 -3.05 -13.99
N ILE A 11 7.92 -4.01 -13.62
CA ILE A 11 9.38 -3.92 -13.80
C ILE A 11 9.94 -5.30 -14.10
N GLN A 12 10.97 -5.36 -14.94
CA GLN A 12 11.71 -6.60 -15.19
C GLN A 12 12.82 -6.77 -14.16
N THR A 13 13.00 -7.98 -13.61
CA THR A 13 14.08 -8.25 -12.66
C THR A 13 15.46 -7.94 -13.22
N GLY A 14 15.66 -8.06 -14.53
CA GLY A 14 16.92 -7.73 -15.22
C GLY A 14 17.25 -6.24 -15.25
N ALA A 15 16.29 -5.36 -14.95
CA ALA A 15 16.53 -3.93 -14.78
C ALA A 15 17.08 -3.58 -13.39
N LEU A 16 17.15 -4.55 -12.48
CA LEU A 16 17.54 -4.40 -11.09
C LEU A 16 18.84 -5.17 -10.81
N SER A 17 19.58 -4.76 -9.78
CA SER A 17 20.75 -5.51 -9.33
C SER A 17 20.34 -6.92 -8.87
N PRO A 18 21.04 -7.98 -9.30
CA PRO A 18 20.73 -9.37 -8.95
C PRO A 18 20.95 -9.64 -7.46
N ASN A 19 20.45 -10.78 -6.97
CA ASN A 19 20.61 -11.29 -5.60
C ASN A 19 20.30 -10.24 -4.51
N THR A 20 19.30 -9.40 -4.78
CA THR A 20 18.90 -8.28 -3.93
C THR A 20 17.41 -8.39 -3.63
N ASN A 21 17.05 -8.23 -2.35
CA ASN A 21 15.66 -8.06 -1.94
C ASN A 21 15.23 -6.62 -2.19
N TYR A 22 14.10 -6.42 -2.86
CA TYR A 22 13.53 -5.11 -3.15
C TYR A 22 12.18 -4.95 -2.44
N GLY A 23 11.94 -3.75 -1.94
CA GLY A 23 10.60 -3.30 -1.56
C GLY A 23 10.02 -2.41 -2.66
N ALA A 24 8.73 -2.57 -2.93
CA ALA A 24 7.95 -1.69 -3.79
C ALA A 24 7.03 -0.80 -2.94
N TYR A 25 7.07 0.51 -3.21
CA TYR A 25 6.37 1.51 -2.40
C TYR A 25 5.59 2.46 -3.31
N LEU A 26 4.30 2.63 -3.05
CA LEU A 26 3.53 3.70 -3.68
C LEU A 26 3.78 5.01 -2.94
N ILE A 27 4.23 6.04 -3.65
CA ILE A 27 4.48 7.37 -3.11
C ILE A 27 3.29 8.28 -3.44
N MET A 28 2.67 8.83 -2.40
CA MET A 28 1.44 9.61 -2.53
C MET A 28 1.30 10.72 -1.50
N LYS A 29 0.42 11.69 -1.77
CA LYS A 29 0.02 12.74 -0.83
C LYS A 29 -1.49 12.76 -0.70
N VAL A 30 -1.96 12.96 0.53
CA VAL A 30 -3.37 13.16 0.84
C VAL A 30 -3.59 14.62 1.24
N THR A 31 -4.40 15.32 0.47
CA THR A 31 -4.73 16.73 0.76
C THR A 31 -5.61 16.85 2.01
N SER A 32 -5.59 18.01 2.66
CA SER A 32 -6.45 18.29 3.81
C SER A 32 -7.94 18.21 3.49
N ARG A 33 -8.33 18.41 2.23
CA ARG A 33 -9.71 18.31 1.73
C ARG A 33 -10.08 16.93 1.19
N ALA A 34 -9.21 15.93 1.37
CA ALA A 34 -9.49 14.58 0.91
C ALA A 34 -10.65 13.94 1.68
N TYR A 35 -11.46 13.17 0.97
CA TYR A 35 -12.66 12.51 1.49
C TYR A 35 -12.76 11.08 0.94
N GLY A 36 -13.36 10.18 1.73
CA GLY A 36 -13.67 8.80 1.33
C GLY A 36 -12.51 7.80 1.40
N LEU A 37 -11.28 8.23 1.70
CA LEU A 37 -10.04 7.43 1.63
C LEU A 37 -9.75 6.55 2.87
N ASP A 38 -10.50 6.74 3.94
CA ASP A 38 -10.34 6.12 5.25
C ASP A 38 -11.39 5.07 5.56
N LEU A 39 -12.48 5.02 4.79
CA LEU A 39 -13.65 4.19 5.03
C LEU A 39 -13.48 2.72 4.63
N VAL A 40 -12.80 2.48 3.51
CA VAL A 40 -12.62 1.14 2.94
C VAL A 40 -11.13 0.94 2.66
N PRO A 41 -10.55 -0.21 3.05
CA PRO A 41 -9.16 -0.50 2.75
C PRO A 41 -8.95 -0.74 1.26
N ALA A 42 -7.79 -0.35 0.77
CA ALA A 42 -7.26 -0.83 -0.50
C ALA A 42 -6.54 -2.17 -0.33
N GLU A 43 -6.47 -2.92 -1.42
CA GLU A 43 -5.64 -4.10 -1.55
C GLU A 43 -4.34 -3.72 -2.24
N THR A 44 -3.22 -4.12 -1.65
CA THR A 44 -1.92 -4.08 -2.31
C THR A 44 -1.53 -5.47 -2.75
N SER A 45 -0.81 -5.57 -3.85
CA SER A 45 -0.32 -6.86 -4.31
C SER A 45 1.03 -6.81 -4.99
N ILE A 46 1.74 -7.93 -4.93
CA ILE A 46 2.95 -8.16 -5.70
C ILE A 46 2.98 -9.59 -6.24
N LYS A 47 3.40 -9.75 -7.49
CA LYS A 47 3.55 -11.03 -8.19
C LYS A 47 4.84 -11.01 -9.00
N VAL A 48 5.61 -12.10 -8.94
CA VAL A 48 6.87 -12.27 -9.68
C VAL A 48 6.70 -13.41 -10.67
N GLY A 49 6.82 -13.13 -11.97
CA GLY A 49 6.63 -14.09 -13.05
C GLY A 49 5.32 -14.87 -12.92
N ASN A 50 5.42 -16.19 -12.98
CA ASN A 50 4.29 -17.12 -12.80
C ASN A 50 4.06 -17.54 -11.33
N GLY A 51 4.72 -16.89 -10.38
CA GLY A 51 4.57 -17.18 -8.95
C GLY A 51 3.22 -16.73 -8.37
N GLU A 52 3.07 -17.01 -7.07
CA GLU A 52 1.87 -16.63 -6.32
C GLU A 52 1.75 -15.10 -6.17
N LYS A 53 0.52 -14.60 -6.32
CA LYS A 53 0.20 -13.19 -6.05
C LYS A 53 0.03 -13.02 -4.54
N LYS A 54 0.93 -12.27 -3.91
CA LYS A 54 0.82 -11.91 -2.49
C LYS A 54 -0.08 -10.69 -2.38
N ILE A 55 -1.16 -10.78 -1.61
CA ILE A 55 -2.12 -9.69 -1.41
C ILE A 55 -2.10 -9.27 0.07
N LYS A 56 -2.11 -7.96 0.33
CA LYS A 56 -2.23 -7.37 1.66
C LYS A 56 -3.33 -6.31 1.63
N SER A 57 -3.92 -6.02 2.78
CA SER A 57 -4.86 -4.91 2.96
C SER A 57 -4.17 -3.73 3.63
N THR A 58 -4.47 -2.51 3.17
CA THR A 58 -3.94 -1.24 3.66
C THR A 58 -4.98 -0.13 3.53
N TYR A 59 -4.79 1.01 4.21
CA TYR A 59 -5.63 2.20 4.03
C TYR A 59 -4.86 3.30 3.29
N LEU A 60 -5.59 4.15 2.57
CA LEU A 60 -5.02 5.24 1.77
C LEU A 60 -4.78 6.54 2.57
N SER A 61 -5.16 6.57 3.85
CA SER A 61 -4.98 7.74 4.71
C SER A 61 -4.85 7.36 6.18
N CYS A 62 -4.08 8.13 6.94
CA CYS A 62 -3.95 8.00 8.39
C CYS A 62 -5.24 8.49 9.09
N LEU A 63 -5.60 7.86 10.21
CA LEU A 63 -6.70 8.35 11.05
C LEU A 63 -6.24 9.59 11.84
N ASP A 64 -6.55 10.78 11.36
CA ASP A 64 -6.40 11.99 12.18
C ASP A 64 -7.61 12.13 13.14
N ASN A 65 -7.33 12.40 14.41
CA ASN A 65 -8.37 12.72 15.41
C ASN A 65 -9.20 13.96 15.02
N LYS A 66 -8.62 14.91 14.26
CA LYS A 66 -9.35 16.07 13.76
C LYS A 66 -10.31 15.73 12.61
N LYS A 67 -9.91 14.82 11.70
CA LYS A 67 -10.81 14.30 10.66
C LYS A 67 -11.98 13.53 11.25
N GLN A 68 -11.73 12.71 12.28
CA GLN A 68 -12.79 12.01 13.02
C GLN A 68 -13.82 12.95 13.62
N GLN A 69 -13.41 14.10 14.19
CA GLN A 69 -14.36 15.10 14.70
C GLN A 69 -15.25 15.68 13.59
N MET A 70 -14.67 15.94 12.42
CA MET A 70 -15.41 16.46 11.28
C MET A 70 -16.38 15.42 10.70
N GLU A 71 -15.95 14.16 10.58
CA GLU A 71 -16.80 13.04 10.16
C GLU A 71 -17.96 12.76 11.13
N ARG A 72 -17.74 12.89 12.45
CA ARG A 72 -18.80 12.79 13.46
C ARG A 72 -19.93 13.80 13.25
N VAL A 73 -19.60 14.98 12.71
CA VAL A 73 -20.56 16.07 12.46
C VAL A 73 -21.30 15.83 11.14
N PHE A 74 -20.65 15.32 10.10
CA PHE A 74 -21.27 15.10 8.78
C PHE A 74 -22.04 13.78 8.65
N TYR A 75 -21.63 12.73 9.36
CA TYR A 75 -22.28 11.41 9.34
C TYR A 75 -22.97 11.14 10.67
N GLY A 76 -23.96 11.98 11.01
CA GLY A 76 -24.82 11.79 12.18
C GLY A 76 -25.42 10.37 12.19
N GLN A 77 -25.33 9.71 13.35
CA GLN A 77 -25.85 8.37 13.67
C GLN A 77 -25.08 7.17 13.10
N ARG A 78 -24.01 6.73 13.79
CA ARG A 78 -23.68 5.30 13.84
C ARG A 78 -22.84 4.94 15.07
N GLU A 79 -23.48 4.77 16.22
CA GLU A 79 -22.81 4.26 17.43
C GLU A 79 -22.20 2.87 17.21
N GLN A 80 -22.79 2.04 16.33
CA GLN A 80 -22.23 0.77 15.89
C GLN A 80 -20.89 0.88 15.13
N ARG A 81 -20.57 2.05 14.53
CA ARG A 81 -19.28 2.28 13.87
C ARG A 81 -18.14 2.44 14.87
N MET A 82 -18.40 2.92 16.10
CA MET A 82 -17.34 3.17 17.08
C MET A 82 -16.73 1.86 17.60
N ALA A 83 -17.56 0.85 17.88
CA ALA A 83 -17.09 -0.46 18.33
C ALA A 83 -16.28 -1.22 17.26
N THR A 84 -16.60 -1.04 15.97
CA THR A 84 -15.80 -1.59 14.87
C THR A 84 -14.49 -0.82 14.67
N HIS A 85 -14.50 0.51 14.85
CA HIS A 85 -13.34 1.37 14.68
C HIS A 85 -12.24 1.15 15.74
N GLU A 86 -12.61 0.81 16.98
CA GLU A 86 -11.66 0.45 18.04
C GLU A 86 -10.93 -0.87 17.77
N VAL A 87 -11.64 -1.89 17.25
CA VAL A 87 -11.03 -3.17 16.85
C VAL A 87 -10.17 -3.02 15.59
N VAL A 88 -10.64 -2.24 14.61
CA VAL A 88 -9.93 -1.97 13.34
C VAL A 88 -8.59 -1.26 13.55
N ARG A 89 -8.47 -0.40 14.57
CA ARG A 89 -7.21 0.33 14.87
C ARG A 89 -6.01 -0.59 15.13
N SER A 90 -6.23 -1.75 15.75
CA SER A 90 -5.12 -2.64 16.15
C SER A 90 -4.42 -3.36 14.98
N HIS A 91 -5.06 -3.42 13.80
CA HIS A 91 -4.54 -4.14 12.62
C HIS A 91 -4.55 -3.27 11.34
N ARG A 92 -4.72 -1.95 11.48
CA ARG A 92 -4.76 -1.00 10.37
C ARG A 92 -3.33 -0.76 9.85
N ARG A 93 -3.03 -1.19 8.62
CA ARG A 93 -1.84 -0.71 7.90
C ARG A 93 -2.14 0.67 7.33
N GLU A 94 -1.39 1.66 7.79
CA GLU A 94 -1.52 3.05 7.37
C GLU A 94 -0.31 3.46 6.51
N PRO A 95 -0.44 4.50 5.68
CA PRO A 95 0.70 5.08 4.98
C PRO A 95 1.70 5.65 5.98
N GLU A 96 3.00 5.50 5.70
CA GLU A 96 4.08 6.08 6.50
C GLU A 96 4.47 7.45 5.94
N VAL A 97 4.62 8.44 6.80
CA VAL A 97 5.02 9.80 6.39
C VAL A 97 6.54 9.85 6.27
N ARG A 98 7.02 10.36 5.14
CA ARG A 98 8.44 10.59 4.82
C ARG A 98 8.87 12.00 5.23
N ASP A 99 10.18 12.21 5.31
CA ASP A 99 10.77 13.51 5.67
C ASP A 99 10.48 14.63 4.67
N ASP A 100 10.17 14.28 3.41
CA ASP A 100 9.78 15.20 2.33
C ASP A 100 8.27 15.57 2.34
N GLY A 101 7.54 15.07 3.35
CA GLY A 101 6.11 15.27 3.52
C GLY A 101 5.23 14.46 2.55
N TRP A 102 5.80 13.56 1.74
CA TRP A 102 5.05 12.52 1.05
C TRP A 102 4.74 11.36 1.99
N MET A 103 3.80 10.52 1.60
CA MET A 103 3.45 9.29 2.27
C MET A 103 3.82 8.10 1.40
N GLU A 104 4.20 6.99 2.02
CA GLU A 104 4.48 5.74 1.33
C GLU A 104 3.63 4.58 1.83
N ILE A 105 3.21 3.72 0.89
CA ILE A 105 2.49 2.48 1.16
C ILE A 105 3.30 1.33 0.57
N GLU A 106 3.65 0.35 1.40
CA GLU A 106 4.30 -0.87 0.93
C GLU A 106 3.33 -1.71 0.09
N LEU A 107 3.70 -1.93 -1.18
CA LEU A 107 2.97 -2.82 -2.09
C LEU A 107 3.39 -4.27 -1.94
N GLY A 108 4.66 -4.50 -1.59
CA GLY A 108 5.21 -5.81 -1.32
C GLY A 108 6.73 -5.84 -1.38
N GLU A 109 7.27 -7.05 -1.19
CA GLU A 109 8.70 -7.34 -1.31
C GLU A 109 8.92 -8.49 -2.29
N PHE A 110 10.03 -8.44 -3.02
CA PHE A 110 10.44 -9.48 -3.95
C PHE A 110 11.97 -9.57 -4.05
N GLU A 111 12.47 -10.77 -4.33
CA GLU A 111 13.90 -11.03 -4.50
C GLU A 111 14.22 -11.15 -5.98
N THR A 112 15.37 -10.61 -6.37
CA THR A 112 15.96 -10.80 -7.70
C THR A 112 16.83 -12.04 -7.74
N GLY A 113 16.85 -12.72 -8.88
CA GLY A 113 17.62 -13.94 -9.11
C GLY A 113 19.14 -13.76 -8.99
N SER A 114 19.88 -14.86 -8.90
CA SER A 114 21.35 -14.88 -8.75
C SER A 114 22.14 -14.47 -10.00
N GLY A 115 21.49 -13.91 -11.03
CA GLY A 115 22.13 -13.34 -12.22
C GLY A 115 22.63 -14.35 -13.26
N GLU A 116 22.97 -15.58 -12.87
CA GLU A 116 23.39 -16.66 -13.79
C GLU A 116 22.29 -17.71 -13.95
N GLY A 117 21.74 -17.80 -15.17
CA GLY A 117 20.76 -18.84 -15.56
C GLY A 117 19.34 -18.65 -15.04
N ASP A 118 19.04 -17.53 -14.37
CA ASP A 118 17.69 -17.21 -13.93
C ASP A 118 16.98 -16.37 -15.00
N ASP A 119 15.82 -16.84 -15.46
CA ASP A 119 15.04 -16.14 -16.47
C ASP A 119 14.62 -14.75 -15.95
N ASP A 120 14.67 -13.74 -16.82
CA ASP A 120 14.15 -12.42 -16.49
C ASP A 120 12.64 -12.49 -16.24
N LYS A 121 12.24 -12.18 -15.00
CA LYS A 121 10.86 -12.28 -14.52
C LYS A 121 10.22 -10.89 -14.48
N GLU A 122 9.00 -10.80 -14.98
CA GLU A 122 8.17 -9.60 -14.79
C GLU A 122 7.67 -9.55 -13.34
N VAL A 123 7.90 -8.44 -12.66
CA VAL A 123 7.33 -8.14 -11.36
C VAL A 123 6.17 -7.18 -11.57
N VAL A 124 4.97 -7.61 -11.17
CA VAL A 124 3.75 -6.80 -11.21
C VAL A 124 3.37 -6.43 -9.77
N MET A 125 3.23 -5.14 -9.53
CA MET A 125 2.87 -4.56 -8.24
C MET A 125 1.65 -3.69 -8.41
N SER A 126 0.71 -3.74 -7.48
CA SER A 126 -0.51 -2.93 -7.58
C SER A 126 -1.04 -2.44 -6.25
N LEU A 127 -1.76 -1.33 -6.33
CA LEU A 127 -2.72 -0.92 -5.33
C LEU A 127 -4.09 -0.84 -6.04
N THR A 128 -5.06 -1.60 -5.55
CA THR A 128 -6.41 -1.65 -6.07
C THR A 128 -7.36 -1.38 -4.92
N GLU A 129 -8.15 -0.32 -5.01
CA GLU A 129 -9.19 -0.15 -4.01
C GLU A 129 -10.39 -1.03 -4.32
N VAL A 130 -10.71 -1.93 -3.39
CA VAL A 130 -11.76 -2.91 -3.54
C VAL A 130 -13.04 -2.40 -2.90
N LYS A 131 -14.12 -2.32 -3.69
CA LYS A 131 -15.51 -2.18 -3.25
C LYS A 131 -15.80 -0.95 -2.38
N GLY A 132 -16.06 0.18 -3.03
CA GLY A 132 -16.70 1.34 -2.42
C GLY A 132 -17.64 2.04 -3.42
N TYR A 133 -18.85 2.39 -2.99
CA TYR A 133 -19.77 3.24 -3.78
C TYR A 133 -19.53 4.74 -3.50
N GLN A 134 -18.57 5.08 -2.63
CA GLN A 134 -18.27 6.46 -2.27
C GLN A 134 -17.38 7.16 -3.30
N LEU A 135 -17.72 8.42 -3.59
CA LEU A 135 -16.79 9.35 -4.24
C LEU A 135 -15.57 9.54 -3.35
N LYS A 136 -14.40 9.62 -3.96
CA LYS A 136 -13.19 10.02 -3.26
C LYS A 136 -12.39 11.02 -4.09
N GLY A 137 -11.55 11.75 -3.39
CA GLY A 137 -10.73 12.78 -4.00
C GLY A 137 -9.65 13.27 -3.05
N GLY A 138 -8.76 14.09 -3.59
CA GLY A 138 -7.69 14.71 -2.84
C GLY A 138 -6.46 13.81 -2.62
N ILE A 139 -6.21 12.85 -3.52
CA ILE A 139 -4.95 12.12 -3.60
C ILE A 139 -4.10 12.70 -4.74
N ALA A 140 -2.81 12.91 -4.48
CA ALA A 140 -1.79 13.07 -5.50
C ALA A 140 -0.85 11.86 -5.48
N ILE A 141 -0.51 11.34 -6.66
CA ILE A 141 0.41 10.21 -6.82
C ILE A 141 1.69 10.73 -7.48
N ASP A 142 2.84 10.36 -6.92
CA ASP A 142 4.14 10.58 -7.57
C ASP A 142 4.47 9.37 -8.45
N GLY A 143 4.48 8.18 -7.86
CA GLY A 143 4.72 6.94 -8.59
C GLY A 143 4.98 5.76 -7.67
N ILE A 144 5.55 4.70 -8.25
CA ILE A 144 6.00 3.52 -7.50
C ILE A 144 7.52 3.53 -7.44
N GLU A 145 8.06 3.57 -6.23
CA GLU A 145 9.48 3.50 -5.95
C GLU A 145 9.87 2.05 -5.62
N VAL A 146 10.86 1.52 -6.34
CA VAL A 146 11.43 0.19 -6.09
C VAL A 146 12.84 0.40 -5.54
N ARG A 147 13.09 -0.04 -4.30
CA ARG A 147 14.37 0.18 -3.62
C ARG A 147 14.88 -1.08 -2.90
N PRO A 148 16.22 -1.28 -2.85
CA PRO A 148 16.79 -2.39 -2.10
C PRO A 148 16.39 -2.35 -0.62
N LYS A 149 16.06 -3.51 -0.07
CA LYS A 149 15.86 -3.72 1.37
C LYS A 149 17.07 -4.44 1.94
N PRO A 150 17.58 -4.02 3.11
CA PRO A 150 18.62 -4.79 3.79
C PRO A 150 18.10 -6.20 4.06
N LEU A 151 18.94 -7.19 3.76
CA LEU A 151 18.63 -8.59 4.06
C LEU A 151 18.31 -8.71 5.55
N LYS A 152 17.15 -9.29 5.88
CA LYS A 152 16.90 -9.74 7.25
C LYS A 152 17.89 -10.88 7.53
N VAL A 153 19.05 -10.55 8.10
CA VAL A 153 19.98 -11.55 8.62
C VAL A 153 19.19 -12.37 9.62
N ARG A 154 18.84 -13.61 9.26
CA ARG A 154 18.28 -14.55 10.22
C ARG A 154 19.37 -14.72 11.27
N ALA A 155 19.11 -14.26 12.50
CA ALA A 155 19.95 -14.59 13.63
C ALA A 155 19.99 -16.12 13.71
N GLY A 156 21.12 -16.70 13.30
CA GLY A 156 21.39 -18.12 13.51
C GLY A 156 21.44 -18.35 15.01
N THR A 157 20.53 -19.18 15.50
CA THR A 157 20.64 -19.77 16.84
C THR A 157 21.87 -20.67 16.81
N ASN A 158 22.92 -20.27 17.54
CA ASN A 158 24.02 -21.16 17.93
C ASN A 158 23.51 -22.25 18.87
#